data_AF-A0AAE9PU43-F1
#
_entry.id   AF-A0AAE9PU43-F1
#
_cell.length_a   1.000
_cell.length_b   1.000
_cell.length_c   1.000
_cell.angle_alpha   90.00
_cell.angle_beta   90.00
_cell.angle_gamma   90.00
#
_symmetry.space_group_name_H-M   'P 1'
#
loop_
_entity.id
_entity.type
_entity.pdbx_description
1 polymer ?
#
loop_
_entity_poly.entity_id
_entity_poly.type
_entity_poly.pdbx_seq_one_letter_code
_entity_poly.pdbx_strand_id
1 'polypeptide(L)'
;MTTREKGLWTAVIILTVSVAALGGLIMLRGLSKPGDVSKDDGDHTVAEMGQEGISEEQWVAELKKRYGTNTLLQMLNRKAVQAETKRLGIKITQEDLQQVLEQDSKGYDSDHAYFDEMQRQFGLGPVDLRNEAEYRIGLEKIATQGIQVQEAEIDEYWEQHPEEFAVGKQIQLAALYVDNAEEAEALLDRVKQGRASMC
;
A
#
# COMPACT_ATOMS: atom_id res chain seq x y z
N MET A 1 23.98 -22.12 -69.99
CA MET A 1 23.81 -21.44 -68.68
C MET A 1 22.84 -20.29 -68.85
N THR A 2 21.63 -20.44 -68.34
CA THR A 2 20.50 -19.55 -68.61
C THR A 2 20.50 -18.38 -67.62
N THR A 3 19.95 -17.24 -68.03
CA THR A 3 19.89 -15.99 -67.25
C THR A 3 19.28 -16.13 -65.85
N ARG A 4 18.47 -17.18 -65.60
CA ARG A 4 17.90 -17.50 -64.27
C ARG A 4 18.93 -18.06 -63.29
N GLU A 5 19.90 -18.86 -63.73
CA GLU A 5 20.96 -19.40 -62.84
C GLU A 5 21.90 -18.28 -62.35
N LYS A 6 22.21 -17.33 -63.25
CA LYS A 6 23.02 -16.16 -62.90
C LYS A 6 22.34 -15.27 -61.86
N GLY A 7 21.02 -15.08 -61.97
CA GLY A 7 20.23 -14.32 -61.00
C GLY A 7 20.12 -15.00 -59.62
N LEU A 8 20.11 -16.33 -59.58
CA LEU A 8 20.08 -17.09 -58.34
C LEU A 8 21.42 -16.98 -57.59
N TRP A 9 22.53 -17.12 -58.32
CA TRP A 9 23.88 -17.00 -57.76
C TRP A 9 24.17 -15.58 -57.27
N THR A 10 23.73 -14.54 -57.98
CA THR A 10 23.88 -13.16 -57.51
C THR A 10 23.07 -12.90 -56.24
N ALA A 11 21.85 -13.42 -56.12
CA ALA A 11 21.05 -13.31 -54.90
C ALA A 11 21.71 -14.01 -53.70
N VAL A 12 22.27 -15.21 -53.89
CA VAL A 12 22.97 -15.95 -52.83
C VAL A 12 24.23 -15.21 -52.38
N ILE A 13 24.99 -14.64 -53.31
CA ILE A 13 26.19 -13.84 -52.97
C ILE A 13 25.80 -12.57 -52.19
N ILE A 14 24.71 -11.89 -52.58
CA ILE A 14 24.24 -10.69 -51.87
C ILE A 14 23.76 -11.04 -50.45
N LEU A 15 23.03 -12.15 -50.29
CA LEU A 15 22.48 -12.58 -49.00
C LEU A 15 23.60 -13.04 -48.04
N THR A 16 24.58 -13.79 -48.55
CA THR A 16 25.74 -14.21 -47.76
C THR A 16 26.62 -13.03 -47.32
N VAL A 17 26.86 -12.06 -48.20
CA VAL A 17 27.59 -10.82 -47.85
C VAL A 17 26.81 -9.99 -46.84
N SER A 18 25.47 -9.93 -46.94
CA SER A 18 24.63 -9.20 -45.98
C SER A 18 24.62 -9.84 -44.59
N VAL A 19 24.56 -11.18 -44.52
CA VAL A 19 24.64 -11.93 -43.25
C VAL A 19 26.04 -11.80 -42.62
N ALA A 20 27.10 -11.85 -43.44
CA ALA A 20 28.46 -11.62 -42.95
C ALA A 20 28.67 -10.18 -42.47
N ALA A 21 28.08 -9.18 -43.14
CA ALA A 21 28.13 -7.78 -42.71
C ALA A 21 27.35 -7.55 -41.41
N LEU A 22 26.16 -8.14 -41.25
CA LEU A 22 25.38 -8.08 -40.01
C LEU A 22 26.08 -8.80 -38.85
N GLY A 23 26.65 -9.98 -39.08
CA GLY A 23 27.46 -10.71 -38.09
C GLY A 23 28.74 -9.96 -37.72
N GLY A 24 29.39 -9.33 -38.69
CA GLY A 24 30.53 -8.44 -38.48
C GLY A 24 30.17 -7.21 -37.65
N LEU A 25 28.98 -6.62 -37.84
CA LEU A 25 28.52 -5.46 -37.08
C LEU A 25 28.16 -5.81 -35.63
N ILE A 26 27.70 -7.04 -35.37
CA ILE A 26 27.49 -7.58 -34.01
C ILE A 26 28.84 -7.86 -33.32
N MET A 27 29.82 -8.42 -34.04
CA MET A 27 31.19 -8.62 -33.54
C MET A 27 31.94 -7.29 -33.32
N LEU A 28 31.73 -6.27 -34.15
CA LEU A 28 32.33 -4.93 -33.96
C LEU A 28 31.71 -4.18 -32.77
N ARG A 29 30.43 -4.42 -32.47
CA ARG A 29 29.81 -3.97 -31.21
C ARG A 29 30.34 -4.73 -29.98
N GLY A 30 30.86 -5.95 -30.16
CA GLY A 30 31.54 -6.73 -29.11
C GLY A 30 32.98 -6.31 -28.81
N LEU A 31 33.57 -5.41 -29.62
CA LEU A 31 34.93 -4.87 -29.46
C LEU A 31 34.96 -3.35 -29.29
N SER A 32 33.80 -2.72 -29.09
CA SER A 32 33.78 -1.43 -28.43
C SER A 32 34.30 -1.66 -27.01
N LYS A 33 35.42 -1.00 -26.67
CA LYS A 33 35.86 -0.79 -25.28
C LYS A 33 34.62 -0.69 -24.39
N PRO A 34 34.61 -1.27 -23.17
CA PRO A 34 33.65 -0.82 -22.18
C PRO A 34 33.89 0.67 -22.02
N GLY A 35 33.13 1.47 -22.77
CA GLY A 35 32.95 2.89 -22.50
C GLY A 35 32.43 2.90 -21.09
N ASP A 36 33.03 3.76 -20.27
CA ASP A 36 32.63 4.04 -18.91
C ASP A 36 31.14 3.77 -18.74
N VAL A 37 30.84 2.55 -18.26
CA VAL A 37 29.83 2.43 -17.24
C VAL A 37 30.50 3.20 -16.14
N SER A 38 30.21 4.51 -16.07
CA SER A 38 30.45 5.27 -14.87
C SER A 38 29.95 4.36 -13.78
N LYS A 39 30.90 3.80 -13.04
CA LYS A 39 30.62 3.41 -11.67
C LYS A 39 29.94 4.65 -11.13
N ASP A 40 28.65 4.51 -10.85
CA ASP A 40 27.99 5.36 -9.90
C ASP A 40 28.72 5.06 -8.58
N ASP A 41 29.92 5.61 -8.43
CA ASP A 41 30.62 5.68 -7.16
C ASP A 41 29.66 6.49 -6.30
N GLY A 42 29.17 5.91 -5.21
CA GLY A 42 28.23 6.51 -4.24
C GLY A 42 28.78 7.74 -3.50
N ASP A 43 29.70 8.45 -4.15
CA ASP A 43 30.37 9.68 -3.77
C ASP A 43 29.59 10.92 -4.23
N HIS A 44 28.41 10.76 -4.84
CA HIS A 44 27.58 11.91 -5.14
C HIS A 44 27.11 12.57 -3.84
N THR A 45 27.35 13.87 -3.72
CA THR A 45 26.97 14.66 -2.54
C THR A 45 25.46 14.90 -2.57
N VAL A 46 24.75 14.43 -1.53
CA VAL A 46 23.29 14.53 -1.41
C VAL A 46 22.84 15.76 -0.64
N ALA A 47 23.72 16.35 0.17
CA ALA A 47 23.47 17.57 0.90
C ALA A 47 24.80 18.26 1.26
N GLU A 48 24.77 19.59 1.41
CA GLU A 48 25.95 20.38 1.80
C GLU A 48 25.58 21.37 2.91
N MET A 49 26.51 21.58 3.84
CA MET A 49 26.48 22.67 4.81
C MET A 49 27.81 23.43 4.75
N GLY A 50 27.81 24.60 4.12
CA GLY A 50 29.03 25.38 3.94
C GLY A 50 30.01 24.69 2.99
N GLN A 51 31.11 24.15 3.53
CA GLN A 51 32.13 23.40 2.75
C GLN A 51 32.12 21.89 3.04
N GLU A 52 31.26 21.42 3.94
CA GLU A 52 31.14 19.99 4.26
C GLU A 52 29.95 19.40 3.50
N GLY A 53 30.23 18.41 2.66
CA GLY A 53 29.23 17.61 1.95
C GLY A 53 28.93 16.31 2.68
N ILE A 54 27.71 15.82 2.53
CA ILE A 54 27.29 14.47 2.93
C ILE A 54 27.17 13.66 1.64
N SER A 55 27.96 12.59 1.51
CA SER A 55 27.83 11.67 0.37
C SER A 55 26.66 10.71 0.55
N GLU A 56 26.12 10.19 -0.55
CA GLU A 56 25.09 9.15 -0.51
C GLU A 56 25.56 7.93 0.30
N GLU A 57 26.81 7.49 0.10
CA GLU A 57 27.37 6.36 0.84
C GLU A 57 27.33 6.59 2.36
N GLN A 58 27.76 7.77 2.83
CA GLN A 58 27.73 8.11 4.26
C GLN A 58 26.31 8.11 4.80
N TRP A 59 25.37 8.70 4.06
CA TRP A 59 23.97 8.75 4.45
C TRP A 59 23.34 7.34 4.50
N VAL A 60 23.50 6.54 3.45
CA VAL A 60 22.99 5.16 3.37
C VAL A 60 23.62 4.26 4.42
N ALA A 61 24.91 4.41 4.71
CA ALA A 61 25.59 3.67 5.77
C ALA A 61 24.97 3.96 7.15
N GLU A 62 24.70 5.23 7.46
CA GLU A 62 24.06 5.60 8.73
C GLU A 62 22.60 5.14 8.79
N LEU A 63 21.84 5.19 7.68
CA LEU A 63 20.49 4.62 7.60
C LEU A 63 20.49 3.11 7.86
N LYS A 64 21.38 2.36 7.20
CA LYS A 64 21.52 0.90 7.39
C LYS A 64 21.90 0.57 8.83
N LYS A 65 22.81 1.36 9.43
CA LYS A 65 23.23 1.18 10.82
C LYS A 65 22.09 1.42 11.81
N ARG A 66 21.27 2.46 11.61
CA ARG A 66 20.18 2.82 12.53
C ARG A 66 18.91 2.00 12.33
N TYR A 67 18.53 1.72 11.08
CA TYR A 67 17.22 1.16 10.74
C TYR A 67 17.30 -0.15 9.95
N GLY A 68 18.47 -0.48 9.38
CA GLY A 68 18.61 -1.58 8.41
C GLY A 68 18.19 -2.95 8.93
N THR A 69 18.48 -3.29 10.20
CA THR A 69 18.06 -4.57 10.79
C THR A 69 16.53 -4.70 10.82
N ASN A 70 15.85 -3.67 11.33
CA ASN A 70 14.38 -3.68 11.43
C ASN A 70 13.73 -3.66 10.05
N THR A 71 14.24 -2.83 9.13
CA THR A 71 13.76 -2.77 7.75
C THR A 71 13.93 -4.11 7.05
N LEU A 72 15.10 -4.77 7.18
CA LEU A 72 15.34 -6.08 6.58
C LEU A 72 14.39 -7.14 7.15
N LEU A 73 14.19 -7.15 8.46
CA LEU A 73 13.26 -8.09 9.10
C LEU A 73 11.82 -7.88 8.60
N GLN A 74 11.36 -6.63 8.50
CA GLN A 74 10.04 -6.32 7.93
C GLN A 74 9.91 -6.81 6.48
N MET A 75 10.93 -6.59 5.64
CA MET A 75 10.94 -7.08 4.27
C MET A 75 10.87 -8.62 4.20
N LEU A 76 11.61 -9.31 5.07
CA LEU A 76 11.59 -10.77 5.15
C LEU A 76 10.22 -11.29 5.60
N ASN A 77 9.61 -10.66 6.61
CA ASN A 77 8.28 -11.04 7.09
C ASN A 77 7.22 -10.86 5.99
N ARG A 78 7.26 -9.77 5.23
CA ARG A 78 6.37 -9.56 4.08
C ARG A 78 6.52 -10.65 3.03
N LYS A 79 7.77 -11.02 2.71
CA LYS A 79 8.04 -12.13 1.78
C LYS A 79 7.54 -13.47 2.31
N ALA A 80 7.69 -13.73 3.61
CA ALA A 80 7.22 -14.97 4.23
C ALA A 80 5.69 -15.08 4.14
N VAL A 81 4.96 -14.01 4.49
CA VAL A 81 3.49 -13.96 4.36
C VAL A 81 3.05 -14.15 2.91
N GLN A 82 3.69 -13.48 1.96
CA GLN A 82 3.36 -13.64 0.54
C GLN A 82 3.63 -15.06 0.03
N ALA A 83 4.71 -15.71 0.48
CA ALA A 83 5.00 -17.08 0.12
C ALA A 83 3.96 -18.05 0.70
N GLU A 84 3.56 -17.80 1.94
CA GLU A 84 2.64 -18.65 2.69
C GLU A 84 1.20 -18.55 2.16
N THR A 85 0.71 -17.33 1.86
CA THR A 85 -0.60 -17.16 1.20
C THR A 85 -0.65 -17.89 -0.14
N LYS A 86 0.41 -17.81 -0.96
CA LYS A 86 0.52 -18.57 -2.21
C LYS A 86 0.50 -20.07 -1.98
N ARG A 87 1.28 -20.57 -1.00
CA ARG A 87 1.35 -21.99 -0.65
C ARG A 87 -0.02 -22.53 -0.23
N LEU A 88 -0.78 -21.74 0.52
CA LEU A 88 -2.10 -22.09 1.04
C LEU A 88 -3.24 -21.81 0.04
N GLY A 89 -2.94 -21.21 -1.11
CA GLY A 89 -3.94 -20.83 -2.11
C GLY A 89 -4.87 -19.70 -1.66
N ILE A 90 -4.47 -18.93 -0.64
CA ILE A 90 -5.21 -17.78 -0.13
C ILE A 90 -5.16 -16.66 -1.17
N LYS A 91 -6.32 -16.16 -1.58
CA LYS A 91 -6.46 -15.03 -2.49
C LYS A 91 -6.85 -13.78 -1.71
N ILE A 92 -6.14 -12.70 -1.98
CA ILE A 92 -6.50 -11.35 -1.55
C ILE A 92 -7.26 -10.71 -2.72
N THR A 93 -8.51 -10.33 -2.48
CA THR A 93 -9.42 -9.76 -3.49
C THR A 93 -9.44 -8.24 -3.41
N GLN A 94 -10.10 -7.60 -4.37
CA GLN A 94 -10.26 -6.16 -4.34
C GLN A 94 -11.23 -5.72 -3.24
N GLU A 95 -12.22 -6.56 -2.93
CA GLU A 95 -13.15 -6.32 -1.83
C GLU A 95 -12.42 -6.30 -0.48
N ASP A 96 -11.47 -7.22 -0.25
CA ASP A 96 -10.65 -7.20 0.97
C ASP A 96 -9.88 -5.86 1.11
N LEU A 97 -9.30 -5.38 0.01
CA LEU A 97 -8.53 -4.14 -0.02
C LEU A 97 -9.44 -2.91 0.20
N GLN A 98 -10.65 -2.95 -0.37
CA GLN A 98 -11.64 -1.89 -0.20
C GLN A 98 -12.12 -1.81 1.25
N GLN A 99 -12.38 -2.95 1.91
CA GLN A 99 -12.76 -2.98 3.32
C GLN A 99 -11.66 -2.40 4.22
N VAL A 100 -10.41 -2.74 3.94
CA VAL A 100 -9.26 -2.14 4.65
C VAL A 100 -9.21 -0.64 4.42
N LEU A 101 -9.38 -0.17 3.18
CA LEU A 101 -9.37 1.25 2.88
C LEU A 101 -10.49 2.00 3.63
N GLU A 102 -11.71 1.48 3.60
CA GLU A 102 -12.86 2.06 4.31
C GLU A 102 -12.65 2.11 5.83
N GLN A 103 -12.00 1.08 6.39
CA GLN A 103 -11.65 1.04 7.80
C GLN A 103 -10.58 2.09 8.14
N ASP A 104 -9.53 2.17 7.32
CA ASP A 104 -8.37 3.04 7.56
C ASP A 104 -8.70 4.52 7.27
N SER A 105 -9.58 4.80 6.30
CA SER A 105 -10.05 6.15 5.96
C SER A 105 -11.20 6.64 6.86
N LYS A 106 -11.70 5.79 7.76
CA LYS A 106 -12.76 6.16 8.71
C LYS A 106 -12.31 7.32 9.60
N GLY A 107 -13.04 8.44 9.52
CA GLY A 107 -12.74 9.66 10.26
C GLY A 107 -12.02 10.73 9.43
N TYR A 108 -11.69 10.44 8.18
CA TYR A 108 -11.30 11.43 7.19
C TYR A 108 -12.50 11.87 6.35
N ASP A 109 -12.41 13.07 5.78
CA ASP A 109 -13.48 13.62 4.93
C ASP A 109 -13.67 12.84 3.62
N SER A 110 -12.62 12.14 3.16
CA SER A 110 -12.64 11.27 1.98
C SER A 110 -11.39 10.38 1.93
N ASP A 111 -11.41 9.35 1.09
CA ASP A 111 -10.21 8.51 0.82
C ASP A 111 -9.05 9.34 0.27
N HIS A 112 -9.32 10.36 -0.55
CA HIS A 112 -8.29 11.27 -1.05
C HIS A 112 -7.63 12.06 0.07
N ALA A 113 -8.42 12.57 1.01
CA ALA A 113 -7.90 13.28 2.18
C ALA A 113 -7.04 12.36 3.06
N TYR A 114 -7.42 11.09 3.19
CA TYR A 114 -6.60 10.08 3.86
C TYR A 114 -5.25 9.87 3.15
N PHE A 115 -5.26 9.66 1.84
CA PHE A 115 -4.02 9.45 1.07
C PHE A 115 -3.08 10.65 1.11
N ASP A 116 -3.60 11.87 0.96
CA ASP A 116 -2.79 13.09 1.05
C ASP A 116 -2.13 13.21 2.41
N GLU A 117 -2.86 12.88 3.48
CA GLU A 117 -2.34 12.97 4.83
C GLU A 117 -1.26 11.91 5.09
N MET A 118 -1.42 10.68 4.60
CA MET A 118 -0.40 9.64 4.70
C MET A 118 0.87 10.01 3.94
N GLN A 119 0.74 10.61 2.75
CA GLN A 119 1.88 11.09 1.98
C GLN A 119 2.59 12.24 2.69
N ARG A 120 1.83 13.19 3.25
CA ARG A 120 2.39 14.39 3.89
C ARG A 120 3.07 14.07 5.23
N GLN A 121 2.48 13.21 6.04
CA GLN A 121 3.01 12.88 7.37
C GLN A 121 4.08 11.79 7.34
N PHE A 122 3.90 10.77 6.50
CA PHE A 122 4.71 9.55 6.54
C PHE A 122 5.45 9.26 5.23
N GLY A 123 5.22 10.05 4.18
CA GLY A 123 5.82 9.80 2.87
C GLY A 123 5.25 8.55 2.18
N LEU A 124 4.10 8.05 2.62
CA LEU A 124 3.49 6.82 2.11
C LEU A 124 2.48 7.14 1.02
N GLY A 125 2.71 6.60 -0.18
CA GLY A 125 1.79 6.74 -1.30
C GLY A 125 0.72 5.64 -1.33
N PRO A 126 -0.23 5.72 -2.27
CA PRO A 126 -1.28 4.70 -2.43
C PRO A 126 -0.74 3.27 -2.63
N VAL A 127 0.40 3.13 -3.31
CA VAL A 127 1.05 1.83 -3.53
C VAL A 127 1.60 1.26 -2.22
N ASP A 128 2.20 2.09 -1.36
CA ASP A 128 2.74 1.66 -0.07
C ASP A 128 1.63 1.19 0.87
N LEU A 129 0.55 1.97 0.94
CA LEU A 129 -0.63 1.65 1.74
C LEU A 129 -1.31 0.38 1.25
N ARG A 130 -1.41 0.18 -0.07
CA ARG A 130 -1.89 -1.08 -0.64
C ARG A 130 -1.00 -2.26 -0.25
N ASN A 131 0.32 -2.12 -0.35
CA ASN A 131 1.24 -3.20 0.03
C ASN A 131 1.12 -3.55 1.53
N GLU A 132 0.88 -2.56 2.38
CA GLU A 132 0.63 -2.78 3.80
C GLU A 132 -0.71 -3.48 4.05
N ALA A 133 -1.76 -3.07 3.34
CA ALA A 133 -3.06 -3.74 3.39
C ALA A 133 -2.95 -5.22 2.97
N GLU A 134 -2.28 -5.50 1.83
CA GLU A 134 -2.06 -6.88 1.36
C GLU A 134 -1.29 -7.72 2.38
N TYR A 135 -0.30 -7.14 3.06
CA TYR A 135 0.44 -7.82 4.12
C TYR A 135 -0.46 -8.15 5.32
N ARG A 136 -1.26 -7.18 5.79
CA ARG A 136 -2.18 -7.34 6.93
C ARG A 136 -3.28 -8.36 6.66
N ILE A 137 -3.94 -8.27 5.50
CA ILE A 137 -4.95 -9.24 5.06
C ILE A 137 -4.33 -10.64 4.96
N GLY A 138 -3.11 -10.73 4.41
CA GLY A 138 -2.39 -11.99 4.31
C GLY A 138 -2.15 -12.64 5.68
N LEU A 139 -1.69 -11.87 6.66
CA LEU A 139 -1.52 -12.34 8.05
C LEU A 139 -2.82 -12.83 8.66
N GLU A 140 -3.88 -12.04 8.56
CA GLU A 140 -5.20 -12.38 9.10
C GLU A 140 -5.73 -13.68 8.51
N LYS A 141 -5.71 -13.80 7.17
CA LYS A 141 -6.21 -14.99 6.48
C LYS A 141 -5.38 -16.25 6.77
N ILE A 142 -4.06 -16.11 6.97
CA ILE A 142 -3.21 -17.22 7.41
C ILE A 142 -3.59 -17.64 8.84
N ALA A 143 -3.69 -16.67 9.75
CA ALA A 143 -3.94 -16.94 11.17
C ALA A 143 -5.33 -17.56 11.43
N THR A 144 -6.31 -17.18 10.61
CA THR A 144 -7.70 -17.64 10.72
C THR A 144 -8.01 -18.86 9.86
N GLN A 145 -7.04 -19.35 9.08
CA GLN A 145 -7.30 -20.45 8.17
C GLN A 145 -7.71 -21.72 8.91
N GLY A 146 -8.87 -22.26 8.54
CA GLY A 146 -9.39 -23.50 9.12
C GLY A 146 -10.06 -23.34 10.48
N ILE A 147 -10.13 -22.11 11.01
CA ILE A 147 -10.94 -21.81 12.19
C ILE A 147 -12.40 -21.72 11.76
N GLN A 148 -13.26 -22.48 12.45
CA GLN A 148 -14.71 -22.39 12.33
C GLN A 148 -15.25 -22.04 13.71
N VAL A 149 -15.90 -20.88 13.81
CA VAL A 149 -16.53 -20.43 15.06
C VAL A 149 -17.95 -20.96 15.07
N GLN A 150 -18.30 -21.74 16.09
CA GLN A 150 -19.61 -22.34 16.25
C GLN A 150 -20.53 -21.40 17.05
N GLU A 151 -21.84 -21.45 16.78
CA GLU A 151 -22.82 -20.61 17.50
C GLU A 151 -22.75 -20.80 19.02
N ALA A 152 -22.57 -22.04 19.48
CA ALA A 152 -22.47 -22.33 20.91
C ALA A 152 -21.25 -21.65 21.58
N GLU A 153 -20.14 -21.48 20.84
CA GLU A 153 -18.95 -20.78 21.35
C GLU A 153 -19.21 -19.26 21.43
N ILE A 154 -20.05 -18.73 20.54
CA ILE A 154 -20.48 -17.33 20.56
C ILE A 154 -21.40 -17.09 21.76
N ASP A 155 -22.40 -17.95 21.96
CA ASP A 155 -23.34 -17.87 23.08
C ASP A 155 -22.60 -17.96 24.42
N GLU A 156 -21.67 -18.92 24.55
CA GLU A 156 -20.87 -19.09 25.74
C GLU A 156 -20.00 -17.85 26.02
N TYR A 157 -19.35 -17.28 25.00
CA TYR A 157 -18.58 -16.04 25.16
C TYR A 157 -19.47 -14.88 25.61
N TRP A 158 -20.67 -14.75 25.04
CA TRP A 158 -21.61 -13.69 25.42
C TRP A 158 -22.06 -13.81 26.89
N GLU A 159 -22.40 -15.02 27.33
CA GLU A 159 -22.84 -15.28 28.70
C GLU A 159 -21.72 -15.08 29.73
N GLN A 160 -20.47 -15.34 29.36
CA GLN A 160 -19.30 -15.16 30.23
C GLN A 160 -18.84 -13.70 30.34
N HIS A 161 -19.18 -12.86 29.36
CA HIS A 161 -18.74 -11.46 29.28
C HIS A 161 -19.91 -10.45 29.26
N PRO A 162 -20.92 -10.55 30.16
CA PRO A 162 -22.13 -9.74 30.09
C PRO A 162 -21.84 -8.23 30.27
N GLU A 163 -20.78 -7.85 30.98
CA GLU A 163 -20.36 -6.45 31.16
C GLU A 163 -19.78 -5.81 29.88
N GLU A 164 -19.16 -6.60 29.00
CA GLU A 164 -18.62 -6.11 27.72
C GLU A 164 -19.74 -5.79 26.73
N PHE A 165 -20.85 -6.52 26.85
CA PHE A 165 -22.02 -6.43 25.98
C PHE A 165 -23.22 -5.74 26.64
N ALA A 166 -23.09 -5.31 27.89
CA ALA A 166 -24.11 -4.57 28.60
C ALA A 166 -24.33 -3.23 27.91
N VAL A 167 -25.38 -3.16 27.08
CA VAL A 167 -25.84 -1.89 26.55
C VAL A 167 -26.42 -1.10 27.72
N GLY A 168 -25.65 -0.14 28.22
CA GLY A 168 -26.12 0.80 29.22
C GLY A 168 -27.44 1.45 28.78
N LYS A 169 -28.24 1.92 29.74
CA LYS A 169 -29.58 2.47 29.46
C LYS A 169 -29.52 3.51 28.33
N GLN A 170 -29.99 3.15 27.14
CA GLN A 170 -30.10 4.07 26.02
C GLN A 170 -31.29 4.99 26.27
N ILE A 171 -31.03 6.30 26.35
CA ILE A 171 -32.05 7.32 26.53
C ILE A 171 -32.05 8.17 25.26
N GLN A 172 -33.18 8.21 24.56
CA GLN A 172 -33.38 9.20 23.50
C GLN A 172 -33.67 10.54 24.17
N LEU A 173 -32.78 11.50 23.99
CA LEU A 173 -32.91 12.86 24.48
C LEU A 173 -33.26 13.79 23.32
N ALA A 174 -34.32 14.57 23.48
CA ALA A 174 -34.58 15.73 22.64
C ALA A 174 -34.11 16.97 23.41
N ALA A 175 -33.27 17.80 22.78
CA ALA A 175 -32.79 19.05 23.35
C ALA A 175 -33.37 20.24 22.57
N LEU A 176 -33.89 21.22 23.30
CA LEU A 176 -34.32 22.51 22.77
C LEU A 176 -33.34 23.56 23.30
N TYR A 177 -32.77 24.35 22.40
CA TYR A 177 -31.85 25.43 22.74
C TYR A 177 -32.56 26.77 22.51
N VAL A 178 -32.53 27.62 23.52
CA VAL A 178 -33.08 28.98 23.48
C VAL A 178 -32.14 29.95 24.19
N ASP A 179 -32.26 31.24 23.87
CA ASP A 179 -31.27 32.25 24.22
C ASP A 179 -31.33 32.69 25.69
N ASN A 180 -32.44 32.45 26.40
CA ASN A 180 -32.65 32.93 27.77
C ASN A 180 -33.46 31.95 28.63
N ALA A 181 -33.29 32.05 29.95
CA ALA A 181 -33.87 31.12 30.93
C ALA A 181 -35.41 31.18 30.99
N GLU A 182 -35.98 32.38 30.85
CA GLU A 182 -37.42 32.60 30.94
C GLU A 182 -38.17 31.92 29.78
N GLU A 183 -37.60 31.98 28.58
CA GLU A 183 -38.12 31.27 27.40
C GLU A 183 -37.98 29.75 27.54
N ALA A 184 -36.88 29.27 28.14
CA ALA A 184 -36.67 27.85 28.40
C ALA A 184 -37.73 27.30 29.35
N GLU A 185 -38.07 28.01 30.43
CA GLU A 185 -39.11 27.64 31.38
C GLU A 185 -40.50 27.65 30.76
N ALA A 186 -40.83 28.68 29.97
CA ALA A 186 -42.11 28.76 29.25
C ALA A 186 -42.28 27.61 28.23
N LEU A 187 -41.20 27.24 27.54
CA LEU A 187 -41.20 26.10 26.62
C LEU A 187 -41.28 24.76 27.36
N LEU A 188 -40.58 24.61 28.49
CA LEU A 188 -40.67 23.42 29.32
C LEU A 188 -42.10 23.17 29.80
N ASP A 189 -42.80 24.22 30.23
CA ASP A 189 -44.20 24.13 30.66
C ASP A 189 -45.12 23.73 29.51
N ARG A 190 -44.89 24.27 28.30
CA ARG A 190 -45.63 23.87 27.09
C ARG A 190 -45.39 22.40 26.71
N VAL A 191 -44.14 21.93 26.82
CA VAL A 191 -43.77 20.53 26.56
C VAL A 191 -44.45 19.62 27.58
N LYS A 192 -44.42 19.94 28.87
CA LYS A 192 -45.13 19.19 29.93
C LYS A 192 -46.64 19.12 29.71
N GLN A 193 -47.23 20.13 29.09
CA GLN A 193 -48.66 20.19 28.77
C GLN A 193 -49.02 19.48 27.45
N GLY A 194 -48.05 18.85 26.76
CA GLY A 194 -48.29 18.13 25.50
C GLY A 194 -48.60 19.03 24.30
N ARG A 195 -48.29 20.33 24.36
CA ARG A 195 -48.60 21.32 23.31
C ARG A 195 -47.42 21.65 22.39
N ALA A 196 -46.30 20.96 22.55
CA ALA A 196 -45.14 21.17 21.70
C ALA A 196 -45.26 20.33 20.43
N SER A 197 -45.70 20.95 19.34
CA SER A 197 -45.43 20.43 17.99
C SER A 197 -43.94 20.64 17.71
N MET A 198 -43.21 19.56 17.45
CA MET A 198 -41.89 19.61 16.84
C MET A 198 -42.05 20.15 15.42
N CYS A 199 -41.40 21.27 15.11
CA CYS A 199 -41.09 21.69 13.75
C CYS A 199 -39.61 21.41 13.51
#